data_AF-A0A820TX14-F1
#
_entry.id   AF-A0A820TX14-F1
#
_cell.length_a   1.000
_cell.length_b   1.000
_cell.length_c   1.000
_cell.angle_alpha   90.00
_cell.angle_beta   90.00
_cell.angle_gamma   90.00
#
_symmetry.space_group_name_H-M   'P 1'
#
loop_
_entity.id
_entity.type
_entity.pdbx_description
1 polymer ?
#
loop_
_entity_poly.entity_id
_entity_poly.type
_entity_poly.pdbx_seq_one_letter_code
_entity_poly.pdbx_strand_id
1 'polypeptide(L)'
;MNVSTMHNKLLRGEYKNPLQFIDDARLYNNKPLRVYKMCTKLAKLFVESIDRVVQELGYCCDRQYAYLPKLMLCYEKQQCWEIPSYGCYYYYYSNSEPSRFNLTSGKYTFCANCFHSIKSESILIGDDSTQTIVEIPKQIFLLAQNDIREPEIMIVCIVCTRLADNNHPYRTKVIFAFQKIENVDVVFFGMYTQEYAECCPVPNTYRVYIYISYLDTVHFFRPKLYHQHVYHEILIGYLDNVKQHGYMYAHIWDCPANEGVDYIFCCRPPEQLLSKLKRLQDWCRKMLDKAIAERLV
;
A
#
# COMPACT_ATOMS: atom_id res chain seq x y z
N MET A 1 6.20 7.97 32.77
CA MET A 1 5.89 6.72 33.47
C MET A 1 7.16 6.09 34.08
N ASN A 2 7.05 5.33 35.18
CA ASN A 2 8.09 4.46 35.75
C ASN A 2 7.44 3.19 36.37
N VAL A 3 8.21 2.13 36.63
CA VAL A 3 7.67 0.83 37.10
C VAL A 3 6.95 0.96 38.44
N SER A 4 7.49 1.72 39.39
CA SER A 4 6.86 1.93 40.70
C SER A 4 5.52 2.65 40.60
N THR A 5 5.38 3.61 39.69
CA THR A 5 4.12 4.30 39.41
C THR A 5 3.10 3.35 38.79
N MET A 6 3.50 2.52 37.82
CA MET A 6 2.61 1.52 37.21
C MET A 6 2.14 0.48 38.24
N HIS A 7 3.05 0.00 39.10
CA HIS A 7 2.72 -0.94 40.17
C HIS A 7 1.73 -0.36 41.18
N ASN A 8 1.94 0.88 41.62
CA ASN A 8 1.03 1.55 42.54
C ASN A 8 -0.36 1.80 41.93
N LYS A 9 -0.42 2.18 40.64
CA LYS A 9 -1.70 2.35 39.93
C LYS A 9 -2.45 1.03 39.79
N LEU A 10 -1.73 -0.08 39.60
CA LEU A 10 -2.31 -1.41 39.51
C LEU A 10 -2.86 -1.89 40.85
N LEU A 11 -2.13 -1.67 41.96
CA LEU A 11 -2.59 -1.99 43.32
C LEU A 11 -3.80 -1.16 43.75
N ARG A 12 -3.88 0.10 43.28
CA ARG A 12 -5.00 1.00 43.58
C ARG A 12 -6.22 0.80 42.68
N GLY A 13 -6.14 -0.11 41.70
CA GLY A 13 -7.23 -0.36 40.75
C GLY A 13 -7.54 0.85 39.85
N GLU A 14 -6.56 1.72 39.59
CA GLU A 14 -6.76 2.94 38.78
C GLU A 14 -6.91 2.64 37.28
N TYR A 15 -6.57 1.43 36.84
CA TYR A 15 -6.72 0.99 35.46
C TYR A 15 -8.11 0.41 35.22
N LYS A 16 -8.87 1.01 34.31
CA LYS A 16 -10.23 0.55 33.95
C LYS A 16 -10.22 -0.67 33.03
N ASN A 17 -9.14 -0.84 32.27
CA ASN A 17 -8.95 -1.95 31.35
C ASN A 17 -7.44 -2.27 31.22
N PRO A 18 -7.06 -3.50 30.81
CA PRO A 18 -5.66 -3.89 30.67
C PRO A 18 -4.89 -3.06 29.62
N LEU A 19 -5.58 -2.47 28.63
CA LEU A 19 -4.96 -1.64 27.59
C LEU A 19 -4.35 -0.36 28.17
N GLN A 20 -4.97 0.27 29.17
CA GLN A 20 -4.41 1.46 29.83
C GLN A 20 -3.09 1.18 30.56
N PHE A 21 -2.92 -0.03 31.09
CA PHE A 21 -1.65 -0.46 31.67
C PHE A 21 -0.59 -0.69 30.59
N ILE A 22 -0.99 -1.29 29.46
CA ILE A 22 -0.11 -1.51 28.30
C ILE A 22 0.40 -0.18 27.72
N ASP A 23 -0.46 0.83 27.62
CA ASP A 23 -0.10 2.17 27.14
C ASP A 23 0.92 2.87 28.05
N ASP A 24 0.71 2.78 29.37
CA ASP A 24 1.65 3.31 30.36
C ASP A 24 3.03 2.59 30.29
N ALA A 25 3.03 1.27 30.08
CA ALA A 25 4.24 0.47 29.89
C ALA A 25 4.99 0.82 28.60
N ARG A 26 4.27 1.11 27.51
CA ARG A 26 4.86 1.61 26.25
C ARG A 26 5.47 3.00 26.41
N LEU A 27 4.80 3.89 27.14
CA LEU A 27 5.30 5.24 27.43
C LEU A 27 6.60 5.22 28.26
N TYR A 28 6.79 4.20 29.11
CA TYR A 28 8.05 3.96 29.80
C TYR A 28 9.20 3.65 28.83
N ASN A 29 8.91 2.87 27.78
CA ASN A 29 9.91 2.42 26.80
C ASN A 29 10.34 3.50 25.79
N ASN A 30 9.59 4.59 25.63
CA ASN A 30 9.86 5.68 24.68
C ASN A 30 10.83 6.78 25.18
N LYS A 31 11.49 6.62 26.34
CA LYS A 31 12.38 7.67 26.87
C LYS A 31 13.77 7.66 26.20
N PRO A 32 14.28 8.80 25.71
CA PRO A 32 15.59 8.88 25.09
C PRO A 32 16.66 8.95 26.17
N LEU A 33 17.53 7.93 26.28
CA LEU A 33 18.88 7.98 26.85
C LEU A 33 19.52 6.57 26.80
N ARG A 34 20.85 6.49 26.98
CA ARG A 34 21.76 5.31 26.88
C ARG A 34 21.29 3.96 27.48
N VAL A 35 20.16 3.91 28.17
CA VAL A 35 19.45 2.74 28.69
C VAL A 35 18.68 1.97 27.60
N TYR A 36 18.65 2.49 26.37
CA TYR A 36 17.88 1.95 25.24
C TYR A 36 18.04 0.44 25.03
N LYS A 37 19.25 -0.14 25.13
CA LYS A 37 19.47 -1.60 24.97
C LYS A 37 18.79 -2.46 26.05
N MET A 38 18.76 -2.00 27.30
CA MET A 38 18.07 -2.72 28.38
C MET A 38 16.55 -2.52 28.29
N CYS A 39 16.09 -1.32 27.91
CA CYS A 39 14.69 -1.06 27.64
C CYS A 39 14.16 -1.89 26.46
N THR A 40 14.95 -2.11 25.39
CA THR A 40 14.53 -2.97 24.28
C THR A 40 14.38 -4.43 24.71
N LYS A 41 15.28 -4.94 25.56
CA LYS A 41 15.18 -6.32 26.09
C LYS A 41 13.97 -6.47 27.02
N LEU A 42 13.72 -5.48 27.86
CA LEU A 42 12.56 -5.45 28.76
C LEU A 42 11.25 -5.31 27.98
N ALA A 43 11.23 -4.51 26.91
CA ALA A 43 10.09 -4.40 26.00
C ALA A 43 9.79 -5.72 25.29
N LYS A 44 10.82 -6.46 24.82
CA LYS A 44 10.63 -7.79 24.21
C LYS A 44 10.03 -8.79 25.20
N LEU A 45 10.60 -8.88 26.41
CA LEU A 45 10.07 -9.76 27.47
C LEU A 45 8.64 -9.36 27.88
N PHE A 46 8.35 -8.06 27.91
CA PHE A 46 7.02 -7.56 28.21
C PHE A 46 6.01 -7.98 27.16
N VAL A 47 6.31 -7.81 25.86
CA VAL A 47 5.43 -8.23 24.75
C VAL A 47 5.17 -9.74 24.78
N GLU A 48 6.20 -10.55 24.99
CA GLU A 48 6.05 -12.01 25.09
C GLU A 48 5.19 -12.46 26.28
N SER A 49 5.26 -11.72 27.40
CA SER A 49 4.53 -12.07 28.63
C SER A 49 3.10 -11.55 28.61
N ILE A 50 2.88 -10.35 28.06
CA ILE A 50 1.58 -9.68 28.10
C ILE A 50 0.59 -10.30 27.11
N ASP A 51 1.05 -10.83 25.97
CA ASP A 51 0.20 -11.52 25.00
C ASP A 51 -0.60 -12.66 25.64
N ARG A 52 0.04 -13.45 26.51
CA ARG A 52 -0.62 -14.54 27.25
C ARG A 52 -1.66 -14.02 28.24
N VAL A 53 -1.31 -12.98 29.00
CA VAL A 53 -2.18 -12.38 30.02
C VAL A 53 -3.41 -11.72 29.38
N VAL A 54 -3.22 -11.04 28.24
CA VAL A 54 -4.30 -10.36 27.50
C VAL A 54 -5.29 -11.39 26.92
N GLN A 55 -4.79 -12.53 26.44
CA GLN A 55 -5.64 -13.66 25.99
C GLN A 55 -6.43 -14.30 27.14
N GLU A 56 -5.82 -14.50 28.32
CA GLU A 56 -6.51 -14.98 29.52
C GLU A 56 -7.61 -14.02 30.01
N LEU A 57 -7.40 -12.72 29.81
CA LEU A 57 -8.38 -11.66 30.12
C LEU A 57 -9.47 -11.49 29.04
N GLY A 58 -9.48 -12.34 28.00
CA GLY A 58 -10.51 -12.36 26.96
C GLY A 58 -10.30 -11.41 25.78
N TYR A 59 -9.10 -10.85 25.62
CA TYR A 59 -8.73 -9.98 24.50
C TYR A 59 -7.92 -10.75 23.44
N CYS A 60 -8.02 -10.38 22.17
CA CYS A 60 -7.37 -11.10 21.07
C CYS A 60 -5.84 -10.91 21.01
N CYS A 61 -5.35 -9.70 21.26
CA CYS A 61 -3.92 -9.36 21.32
C CYS A 61 -3.67 -8.03 22.07
N ASP A 62 -2.41 -7.76 22.43
CA ASP A 62 -1.99 -6.51 23.09
C ASP A 62 -1.75 -5.36 22.09
N ARG A 63 -1.82 -5.64 20.77
CA ARG A 63 -1.31 -4.78 19.71
C ARG A 63 -2.28 -3.67 19.34
N GLN A 64 -1.78 -2.43 19.35
CA GLN A 64 -2.48 -1.30 18.75
C GLN A 64 -2.14 -1.27 17.26
N TYR A 65 -3.09 -1.65 16.41
CA TYR A 65 -2.93 -1.48 14.96
C TYR A 65 -3.06 0.01 14.62
N ALA A 66 -1.98 0.62 14.14
CA ALA A 66 -2.04 1.92 13.49
C ALA A 66 -2.15 1.70 11.98
N TYR A 67 -3.23 2.22 11.38
CA TYR A 67 -3.34 2.29 9.92
C TYR A 67 -2.19 3.15 9.39
N LEU A 68 -1.44 2.63 8.41
CA LEU A 68 -0.37 3.38 7.76
C LEU A 68 -0.97 4.58 7.01
N PRO A 69 -0.54 5.82 7.32
CA PRO A 69 -1.02 7.00 6.60
C PRO A 69 -0.51 7.01 5.16
N LYS A 70 -1.32 7.56 4.25
CA LYS A 70 -0.95 7.77 2.84
C LYS A 70 0.40 8.49 2.75
N LEU A 71 1.29 7.98 1.90
CA LEU A 71 2.61 8.55 1.66
C LEU A 71 2.46 9.98 1.12
N MET A 72 2.93 10.98 1.88
CA MET A 72 2.94 12.37 1.46
C MET A 72 4.33 12.73 0.96
N LEU A 73 4.45 13.11 -0.32
CA LEU A 73 5.74 13.38 -0.95
C LEU A 73 6.21 14.81 -0.71
N CYS A 74 7.51 14.98 -0.48
CA CYS A 74 8.17 16.29 -0.49
C CYS A 74 8.64 16.60 -1.91
N TYR A 75 8.46 17.83 -2.37
CA TYR A 75 8.87 18.25 -3.71
C TYR A 75 10.40 18.30 -3.89
N GLU A 76 11.17 18.46 -2.81
CA GLU A 76 12.64 18.47 -2.82
C GLU A 76 13.20 17.05 -3.03
N LYS A 77 13.13 16.57 -4.27
CA LYS A 77 13.46 15.19 -4.68
C LYS A 77 14.92 14.78 -4.46
N GLN A 78 15.85 15.73 -4.22
CA GLN A 78 17.27 15.38 -4.09
C GLN A 78 17.65 14.80 -2.72
N GLN A 79 16.91 15.14 -1.64
CA GLN A 79 17.28 14.73 -0.27
C GLN A 79 16.10 14.27 0.60
N CYS A 80 14.87 14.61 0.26
CA CYS A 80 13.69 14.27 1.06
C CYS A 80 12.57 13.73 0.18
N TRP A 81 12.22 12.46 0.34
CA TRP A 81 11.21 11.79 -0.48
C TRP A 81 9.84 11.69 0.23
N GLU A 82 9.79 11.77 1.57
CA GLU A 82 8.56 11.60 2.36
C GLU A 82 8.43 12.63 3.48
N ILE A 83 7.20 13.09 3.70
CA ILE A 83 6.75 13.89 4.84
C ILE A 83 6.11 12.94 5.87
N PRO A 84 6.75 12.74 7.04
CA PRO A 84 6.28 11.75 8.02
C PRO A 84 4.87 12.08 8.53
N SER A 85 4.16 11.06 8.99
CA SER A 85 2.87 11.21 9.67
C SER A 85 3.00 12.13 10.89
N TYR A 86 2.02 13.01 11.08
CA TYR A 86 2.04 14.11 12.05
C TYR A 86 3.17 15.14 11.84
N GLY A 87 3.94 15.02 10.76
CA GLY A 87 4.95 15.99 10.35
C GLY A 87 4.30 17.29 9.89
N CYS A 88 4.92 18.42 10.24
CA CYS A 88 4.54 19.73 9.71
C CYS A 88 5.05 19.87 8.27
N TYR A 89 4.20 20.41 7.40
CA TYR A 89 4.53 20.67 6.02
C TYR A 89 3.92 21.97 5.52
N TYR A 90 4.54 22.54 4.50
CA TYR A 90 4.07 23.71 3.79
C TYR A 90 3.53 23.28 2.42
N TYR A 91 2.40 23.84 2.00
CA TYR A 91 1.84 23.53 0.69
C TYR A 91 1.33 24.76 -0.05
N TYR A 92 1.31 24.65 -1.37
CA TYR A 92 0.80 25.67 -2.29
C TYR A 92 -0.14 24.99 -3.30
N TYR A 93 -1.30 25.60 -3.53
CA TYR A 93 -2.23 25.19 -4.60
C TYR A 93 -1.97 26.04 -5.83
N SER A 94 -1.67 25.41 -6.96
CA SER A 94 -1.70 26.09 -8.26
C SER A 94 -3.18 26.13 -8.68
N ASN A 95 -3.82 27.27 -8.49
CA ASN A 95 -5.21 27.42 -8.92
C ASN A 95 -5.30 27.17 -10.42
N SER A 96 -6.15 26.22 -10.80
CA SER A 96 -6.52 25.84 -12.15
C SER A 96 -7.39 26.91 -12.83
N GLU A 97 -6.89 28.13 -12.91
CA GLU A 97 -7.06 28.93 -14.12
C GLU A 97 -5.87 28.61 -15.04
N PRO A 98 -5.92 28.83 -16.36
CA PRO A 98 -4.75 28.70 -17.23
C PRO A 98 -3.73 29.79 -16.89
N SER A 99 -3.15 29.71 -15.69
CA SER A 99 -2.35 30.74 -15.07
C SER A 99 -0.93 30.61 -15.59
N ARG A 100 -0.64 31.31 -16.70
CA ARG A 100 0.62 31.97 -17.11
C ARG A 100 1.98 31.24 -17.00
N PHE A 101 2.07 30.05 -16.39
CA PHE A 101 3.30 29.53 -15.77
C PHE A 101 3.49 28.00 -15.91
N ASN A 102 2.63 27.28 -16.65
CA ASN A 102 2.81 25.86 -17.05
C ASN A 102 3.07 24.85 -15.90
N LEU A 103 2.54 25.08 -14.69
CA LEU A 103 2.63 24.12 -13.58
C LEU A 103 1.65 22.97 -13.77
N THR A 104 2.11 21.71 -13.65
CA THR A 104 1.32 20.52 -13.98
C THR A 104 0.63 19.91 -12.76
N SER A 105 1.25 20.05 -11.58
CA SER A 105 0.68 19.56 -10.33
C SER A 105 -0.22 20.62 -9.68
N GLY A 106 -1.46 20.26 -9.37
CA GLY A 106 -2.41 21.16 -8.69
C GLY A 106 -2.01 21.53 -7.25
N LYS A 107 -1.07 20.79 -6.65
CA LYS A 107 -0.61 20.97 -5.26
C LYS A 107 0.87 20.63 -5.15
N TYR A 108 1.64 21.52 -4.52
CA TYR A 108 3.06 21.33 -4.20
C TYR A 108 3.26 21.29 -2.68
N THR A 109 4.01 20.33 -2.17
CA THR A 109 4.21 20.08 -0.74
C THR A 109 5.69 20.00 -0.37
N PHE A 110 6.08 20.65 0.73
CA PHE A 110 7.44 20.66 1.28
C PHE A 110 7.40 20.32 2.77
N CYS A 111 8.29 19.44 3.24
CA CYS A 111 8.42 19.22 4.68
C CYS A 111 8.96 20.50 5.36
N ALA A 112 8.67 20.72 6.64
CA ALA A 112 9.11 21.91 7.36
C ALA A 112 10.64 22.12 7.30
N ASN A 113 11.42 21.05 7.35
CA ASN A 113 12.89 21.12 7.30
C ASN A 113 13.38 21.61 5.93
N CYS A 114 12.86 21.06 4.83
CA CYS A 114 13.21 21.47 3.47
C CYS A 114 12.72 22.89 3.16
N PHE A 115 11.55 23.27 3.67
CA PHE A 115 11.03 24.62 3.49
C PHE A 115 11.91 25.68 4.18
N HIS A 116 12.41 25.39 5.38
CA HIS A 116 13.31 26.28 6.13
C HIS A 116 14.76 26.25 5.63
N SER A 117 15.22 25.16 4.99
CA SER A 117 16.60 25.09 4.46
C SER A 117 16.84 26.00 3.27
N ILE A 118 15.78 26.35 2.52
CA ILE A 118 15.86 27.31 1.42
C ILE A 118 16.10 28.71 2.02
N LYS A 119 17.25 29.33 1.75
CA LYS A 119 17.57 30.66 2.29
C LYS A 119 16.88 31.81 1.54
N SER A 120 16.41 31.55 0.33
CA SER A 120 15.71 32.53 -0.52
C SER A 120 14.31 32.85 0.00
N GLU A 121 13.82 34.07 -0.26
CA GLU A 121 12.44 34.49 0.07
C GLU A 121 11.38 33.84 -0.84
N SER A 122 11.83 33.29 -1.96
CA SER A 122 11.04 32.59 -2.97
C SER A 122 11.56 31.16 -3.17
N ILE A 123 10.67 30.28 -3.63
CA ILE A 123 10.93 28.87 -3.96
C ILE A 123 10.76 28.71 -5.46
N LEU A 124 11.74 28.06 -6.08
CA LEU A 124 11.75 27.75 -7.50
C LEU A 124 11.07 26.39 -7.74
N ILE A 125 10.00 26.37 -8.53
CA ILE A 125 9.24 25.16 -8.87
C ILE A 125 9.26 24.96 -10.39
N GLY A 126 9.65 23.77 -10.85
CA GLY A 126 9.52 23.31 -12.24
C GLY A 126 9.34 21.79 -12.28
N ASP A 127 8.28 21.30 -12.92
CA ASP A 127 7.96 19.85 -12.88
C ASP A 127 8.86 19.03 -13.82
N ASP A 128 9.29 19.61 -14.95
CA ASP A 128 10.16 18.98 -15.94
C ASP A 128 11.38 19.85 -16.31
N SER A 129 12.44 19.20 -16.79
CA SER A 129 13.68 19.85 -17.24
C SER A 129 13.52 20.80 -18.43
N THR A 130 12.38 20.73 -19.13
CA THR A 130 12.02 21.58 -20.27
C THR A 130 11.07 22.71 -19.91
N GLN A 131 10.57 22.76 -18.67
CA GLN A 131 9.62 23.77 -18.21
C GLN A 131 10.34 25.01 -17.65
N THR A 132 9.72 26.17 -17.84
CA THR A 132 10.16 27.42 -17.23
C THR A 132 9.98 27.32 -15.72
N ILE A 133 11.08 27.46 -14.99
CA ILE A 133 11.06 27.48 -13.53
C ILE A 133 10.26 28.70 -13.05
N VAL A 134 9.30 28.47 -12.17
CA VAL A 134 8.43 29.50 -11.60
C VAL A 134 8.92 29.87 -10.21
N GLU A 135 9.05 31.17 -9.96
CA GLU A 135 9.44 31.70 -8.66
C GLU A 135 8.21 32.02 -7.82
N ILE A 136 8.03 31.28 -6.73
CA ILE A 136 6.86 31.37 -5.84
C ILE A 136 7.29 31.91 -4.48
N PRO A 137 6.78 33.06 -4.02
CA PRO A 137 7.08 33.60 -2.70
C PRO A 137 6.74 32.62 -1.57
N LYS A 138 7.57 32.51 -0.54
CA LYS A 138 7.29 31.62 0.61
C LYS A 138 6.03 31.99 1.39
N GLN A 139 5.67 33.26 1.37
CA GLN A 139 4.55 33.81 2.13
C GLN A 139 3.18 33.25 1.71
N ILE A 140 3.07 32.75 0.48
CA ILE A 140 1.82 32.19 -0.05
C ILE A 140 1.70 30.68 0.20
N PHE A 141 2.70 30.06 0.85
CA PHE A 141 2.59 28.67 1.30
C PHE A 141 1.84 28.61 2.62
N LEU A 142 0.94 27.64 2.72
CA LEU A 142 0.14 27.40 3.92
C LEU A 142 0.77 26.27 4.74
N LEU A 143 0.88 26.49 6.05
CA LEU A 143 1.34 25.48 7.00
C LEU A 143 0.19 24.52 7.33
N ALA A 144 0.46 23.22 7.27
CA ALA A 144 -0.43 22.17 7.71
C ALA A 144 0.34 21.05 8.42
N GLN A 145 -0.40 20.17 9.08
CA GLN A 145 0.12 18.96 9.69
C GLN A 145 -0.38 17.75 8.91
N ASN A 146 0.47 16.73 8.74
CA ASN A 146 0.07 15.48 8.11
C ASN A 146 -0.72 14.60 9.09
N ASP A 147 -1.89 15.09 9.50
CA ASP A 147 -2.85 14.43 10.41
C ASP A 147 -4.09 13.88 9.68
N ILE A 148 -4.11 13.99 8.35
CA ILE A 148 -5.21 13.56 7.49
C ILE A 148 -5.38 12.05 7.60
N ARG A 149 -6.52 11.63 8.14
CA ARG A 149 -7.03 10.26 8.08
C ARG A 149 -8.13 10.24 7.03
N GLU A 150 -7.84 9.72 5.84
CA GLU A 150 -8.87 9.56 4.80
C GLU A 150 -9.86 8.47 5.26
N PRO A 151 -11.17 8.75 5.32
CA PRO A 151 -12.16 7.71 5.56
C PRO A 151 -12.25 6.76 4.35
N GLU A 152 -12.55 5.50 4.62
CA GLU A 152 -12.80 4.47 3.61
C GLU A 152 -13.88 4.94 2.61
N ILE A 153 -13.57 4.89 1.31
CA ILE A 153 -14.55 5.23 0.27
C ILE A 153 -15.48 4.03 0.09
N MET A 154 -16.75 4.18 0.45
CA MET A 154 -17.79 3.25 0.05
C MET A 154 -18.16 3.53 -1.42
N ILE A 155 -17.86 2.59 -2.31
CA ILE A 155 -18.30 2.64 -3.71
C ILE A 155 -19.65 1.92 -3.82
N VAL A 156 -20.69 2.66 -4.16
CA VAL A 156 -22.00 2.10 -4.52
C VAL A 156 -21.98 1.74 -6.01
N CYS A 157 -22.24 0.46 -6.31
CA CYS A 157 -22.57 0.02 -7.67
C CYS A 157 -23.97 0.51 -8.02
N ILE A 158 -24.05 1.63 -8.72
CA ILE A 158 -25.28 2.04 -9.39
C ILE A 158 -25.32 1.32 -10.74
N VAL A 159 -26.21 0.34 -10.85
CA VAL A 159 -26.37 -0.64 -11.94
C VAL A 159 -26.37 -0.10 -13.41
N CYS A 160 -26.20 1.20 -13.73
CA CYS A 160 -26.48 1.68 -15.11
C CYS A 160 -25.67 2.83 -15.79
N THR A 161 -24.69 3.56 -15.25
CA THR A 161 -24.19 4.81 -15.91
C THR A 161 -22.74 4.78 -16.41
N ARG A 162 -22.53 4.51 -17.72
CA ARG A 162 -21.22 4.51 -18.41
C ARG A 162 -20.75 5.92 -18.83
N LEU A 163 -19.47 6.22 -18.59
CA LEU A 163 -18.63 7.07 -19.45
C LEU A 163 -17.35 6.29 -19.75
N ALA A 164 -17.26 5.72 -20.94
CA ALA A 164 -16.02 5.14 -21.45
C ALA A 164 -15.44 6.16 -22.45
N ASP A 165 -14.17 6.49 -22.23
CA ASP A 165 -13.35 7.25 -23.16
C ASP A 165 -13.39 6.60 -24.56
N ASN A 166 -13.52 7.43 -25.60
CA ASN A 166 -13.93 7.05 -26.96
C ASN A 166 -12.90 6.20 -27.74
N ASN A 167 -11.77 5.81 -27.13
CA ASN A 167 -10.69 5.21 -27.89
C ASN A 167 -10.70 3.68 -27.96
N HIS A 168 -11.04 2.90 -26.93
CA HIS A 168 -11.14 1.43 -27.04
C HIS A 168 -12.04 0.86 -25.93
N PRO A 169 -13.23 0.30 -26.22
CA PRO A 169 -14.08 -0.27 -25.17
C PRO A 169 -13.50 -1.60 -24.66
N TYR A 170 -13.08 -1.64 -23.39
CA TYR A 170 -12.65 -2.85 -22.70
C TYR A 170 -13.44 -3.07 -21.40
N ARG A 171 -13.49 -4.32 -20.94
CA ARG A 171 -14.07 -4.70 -19.65
C ARG A 171 -12.97 -4.96 -18.64
N THR A 172 -13.00 -4.25 -17.52
CA THR A 172 -12.11 -4.53 -16.38
C THR A 172 -12.75 -5.54 -15.44
N LYS A 173 -11.97 -6.50 -14.96
CA LYS A 173 -12.35 -7.38 -13.84
C LYS A 173 -11.29 -7.33 -12.75
N VAL A 174 -11.73 -7.51 -11.52
CA VAL A 174 -10.88 -7.67 -10.33
C VAL A 174 -11.28 -8.98 -9.67
N ILE A 175 -10.30 -9.85 -9.42
CA ILE A 175 -10.53 -11.19 -8.89
C ILE A 175 -9.67 -11.36 -7.64
N PHE A 176 -10.31 -11.74 -6.54
CA PHE A 176 -9.67 -12.05 -5.27
C PHE A 176 -9.93 -13.49 -4.87
N ALA A 177 -8.93 -14.15 -4.26
CA ALA A 177 -9.09 -15.47 -3.67
C ALA A 177 -8.90 -15.43 -2.16
N PHE A 178 -9.78 -16.14 -1.46
CA PHE A 178 -9.87 -16.18 -0.01
C PHE A 178 -9.70 -17.61 0.49
N GLN A 179 -9.06 -17.76 1.64
CA GLN A 179 -8.98 -19.01 2.36
C GLN A 179 -9.49 -18.80 3.79
N LYS A 180 -10.33 -19.73 4.25
CA LYS A 180 -10.79 -19.74 5.64
C LYS A 180 -9.66 -20.26 6.54
N ILE A 181 -9.09 -19.38 7.35
CA ILE A 181 -8.04 -19.68 8.33
C ILE A 181 -8.58 -19.32 9.70
N GLU A 182 -8.64 -20.29 10.62
CA GLU A 182 -9.11 -20.06 12.00
C GLU A 182 -10.50 -19.38 12.04
N ASN A 183 -11.38 -19.80 11.12
CA ASN A 183 -12.74 -19.27 10.90
C ASN A 183 -12.84 -17.82 10.38
N VAL A 184 -11.72 -17.22 9.95
CA VAL A 184 -11.68 -15.90 9.31
C VAL A 184 -11.36 -16.06 7.83
N ASP A 185 -12.03 -15.29 6.98
CA ASP A 185 -11.72 -15.24 5.55
C ASP A 185 -10.46 -14.39 5.33
N VAL A 186 -9.40 -15.05 4.89
CA VAL A 186 -8.10 -14.41 4.64
C VAL A 186 -7.88 -14.33 3.15
N VAL A 187 -7.81 -13.11 2.62
CA VAL A 187 -7.42 -12.87 1.23
C VAL A 187 -5.94 -13.17 1.06
N PHE A 188 -5.59 -13.93 0.01
CA PHE A 188 -4.20 -14.32 -0.25
C PHE A 188 -3.73 -14.03 -1.68
N PHE A 189 -4.67 -13.71 -2.59
CA PHE A 189 -4.40 -13.47 -4.00
C PHE A 189 -5.35 -12.40 -4.54
N GLY A 190 -4.82 -11.50 -5.37
CA GLY A 190 -5.61 -10.54 -6.14
C GLY A 190 -5.05 -10.40 -7.56
N MET A 191 -5.93 -10.17 -8.55
CA MET A 191 -5.53 -9.82 -9.91
C MET A 191 -6.52 -8.87 -10.59
N TYR A 192 -5.99 -8.00 -11.46
CA TYR A 192 -6.76 -7.14 -12.35
C TYR A 192 -6.59 -7.59 -13.79
N THR A 193 -7.68 -7.60 -14.56
CA THR A 193 -7.65 -8.00 -15.96
C THR A 193 -8.41 -7.01 -16.83
N GLN A 194 -7.99 -6.89 -18.09
CA GLN A 194 -8.67 -6.09 -19.12
C GLN A 194 -9.02 -6.98 -20.31
N GLU A 195 -10.31 -7.11 -20.60
CA GLU A 195 -10.85 -7.95 -21.67
C GLU A 195 -11.33 -7.07 -22.83
N TYR A 196 -10.79 -7.27 -24.04
CA TYR A 196 -11.16 -6.51 -25.24
C TYR A 196 -11.95 -7.42 -26.19
N ALA A 197 -13.24 -7.13 -26.32
CA ALA A 197 -14.18 -7.92 -27.10
C ALA A 197 -14.02 -7.70 -28.62
N GLU A 198 -14.80 -8.44 -29.41
CA GLU A 198 -14.87 -8.30 -30.88
C GLU A 198 -15.17 -6.87 -31.35
N CYS A 199 -15.95 -6.10 -30.58
CA CYS A 199 -16.28 -4.72 -30.92
C CYS A 199 -15.12 -3.72 -30.77
N CYS A 200 -13.95 -4.17 -30.29
CA CYS A 200 -12.79 -3.31 -30.16
C CYS A 200 -12.06 -3.15 -31.51
N PRO A 201 -11.69 -1.92 -31.92
CA PRO A 201 -10.95 -1.73 -33.16
C PRO A 201 -9.57 -2.38 -33.11
N VAL A 202 -9.05 -2.73 -34.29
CA VAL A 202 -7.68 -3.22 -34.50
C VAL A 202 -6.71 -2.20 -33.91
N PRO A 203 -5.71 -2.61 -33.11
CA PRO A 203 -5.19 -3.98 -32.98
C PRO A 203 -5.79 -4.83 -31.84
N ASN A 204 -6.71 -4.32 -31.04
CA ASN A 204 -7.09 -4.95 -29.76
C ASN A 204 -8.25 -5.96 -29.86
N THR A 205 -8.77 -6.19 -31.06
CA THR A 205 -9.87 -7.13 -31.33
C THR A 205 -9.54 -8.54 -30.85
N TYR A 206 -10.43 -9.15 -30.05
CA TYR A 206 -10.29 -10.49 -29.47
C TYR A 206 -9.06 -10.73 -28.57
N ARG A 207 -8.54 -9.66 -27.94
CA ARG A 207 -7.40 -9.75 -27.03
C ARG A 207 -7.82 -9.63 -25.58
N VAL A 208 -7.24 -10.47 -24.73
CA VAL A 208 -7.25 -10.25 -23.28
C VAL A 208 -5.88 -9.76 -22.89
N TYR A 209 -5.84 -8.59 -22.28
CA TYR A 209 -4.64 -8.12 -21.61
C TYR A 209 -4.76 -8.53 -20.15
N ILE A 210 -3.98 -9.54 -19.78
CA ILE A 210 -3.80 -9.94 -18.40
C ILE A 210 -2.64 -9.10 -17.88
N TYR A 211 -2.98 -7.96 -17.29
CA TYR A 211 -2.00 -7.16 -16.59
C TYR A 211 -1.59 -7.90 -15.30
N ILE A 212 -0.56 -8.75 -15.40
CA ILE A 212 0.23 -9.22 -14.24
C ILE A 212 1.11 -8.07 -13.69
N SER A 213 0.64 -6.83 -13.81
CA SER A 213 1.18 -5.68 -13.07
C SER A 213 0.75 -5.76 -11.59
N TYR A 214 -0.36 -6.44 -11.29
CA TYR A 214 -1.00 -6.44 -9.99
C TYR A 214 -1.19 -7.83 -9.39
N LEU A 215 -0.42 -8.85 -9.78
CA LEU A 215 -0.49 -10.13 -9.06
C LEU A 215 0.20 -9.98 -7.71
N ASP A 216 -0.55 -9.43 -6.77
CA ASP A 216 -0.11 -9.29 -5.41
C ASP A 216 -0.62 -10.51 -4.64
N THR A 217 0.25 -11.05 -3.81
CA THR A 217 -0.07 -12.22 -2.99
C THR A 217 0.33 -11.89 -1.58
N VAL A 218 -0.42 -12.41 -0.61
CA VAL A 218 -0.03 -12.32 0.80
C VAL A 218 0.31 -13.73 1.26
N HIS A 219 1.47 -13.91 1.88
CA HIS A 219 2.03 -15.24 2.18
C HIS A 219 1.27 -16.05 3.25
N PHE A 220 0.04 -15.65 3.60
CA PHE A 220 -0.76 -16.28 4.65
C PHE A 220 -1.42 -17.60 4.22
N PHE A 221 -1.39 -17.96 2.93
CA PHE A 221 -1.93 -19.23 2.42
C PHE A 221 -1.39 -20.46 3.17
N ARG A 222 -2.29 -21.38 3.55
CA ARG A 222 -1.98 -22.65 4.24
C ARG A 222 -2.53 -23.85 3.43
N PRO A 223 -1.75 -24.91 3.16
CA PRO A 223 -0.37 -25.11 3.56
C PRO A 223 0.59 -24.27 2.71
N LYS A 224 1.64 -23.72 3.35
CA LYS A 224 2.64 -22.89 2.66
C LYS A 224 3.32 -23.61 1.49
N LEU A 225 3.36 -24.95 1.47
CA LEU A 225 4.00 -25.68 0.37
C LEU A 225 3.28 -25.49 -0.97
N TYR A 226 1.96 -25.30 -0.96
CA TYR A 226 1.14 -25.31 -2.17
C TYR A 226 0.81 -23.93 -2.73
N HIS A 227 1.23 -22.83 -2.07
CA HIS A 227 0.84 -21.47 -2.48
C HIS A 227 1.15 -21.20 -3.95
N GLN A 228 2.35 -21.54 -4.42
CA GLN A 228 2.74 -21.32 -5.82
C GLN A 228 1.88 -22.12 -6.81
N HIS A 229 1.55 -23.37 -6.46
CA HIS A 229 0.70 -24.20 -7.28
C HIS A 229 -0.70 -23.63 -7.39
N VAL A 230 -1.28 -23.19 -6.27
CA VAL A 230 -2.63 -22.58 -6.27
C VAL A 230 -2.66 -21.29 -7.11
N TYR A 231 -1.61 -20.48 -7.06
CA TYR A 231 -1.53 -19.26 -7.86
C TYR A 231 -1.46 -19.59 -9.37
N HIS A 232 -0.72 -20.64 -9.74
CA HIS A 232 -0.73 -21.14 -11.11
C HIS A 232 -2.13 -21.61 -11.51
N GLU A 233 -2.81 -22.41 -10.69
CA GLU A 233 -4.16 -22.89 -11.02
C GLU A 233 -5.16 -21.76 -11.25
N ILE A 234 -5.11 -20.69 -10.44
CA ILE A 234 -6.01 -19.55 -10.61
C ILE A 234 -5.79 -18.87 -11.96
N LEU A 235 -4.52 -18.66 -12.35
CA LEU A 235 -4.17 -18.04 -13.63
C LEU A 235 -4.52 -18.93 -14.82
N ILE A 236 -4.20 -20.22 -14.73
CA ILE A 236 -4.48 -21.21 -15.77
C ILE A 236 -5.99 -21.35 -15.97
N GLY A 237 -6.76 -21.46 -14.88
CA GLY A 237 -8.21 -21.53 -14.93
C GLY A 237 -8.84 -20.26 -15.51
N TYR A 238 -8.26 -19.09 -15.24
CA TYR A 238 -8.70 -17.85 -15.89
C TYR A 238 -8.40 -17.84 -17.38
N LEU A 239 -7.20 -18.27 -17.80
CA LEU A 239 -6.80 -18.37 -19.20
C LEU A 239 -7.69 -19.33 -20.00
N ASP A 240 -8.00 -20.50 -19.45
CA ASP A 240 -8.93 -21.46 -20.05
C ASP A 240 -10.35 -20.86 -20.14
N ASN A 241 -10.80 -20.19 -19.08
CA ASN A 241 -12.11 -19.53 -19.09
C ASN A 241 -12.21 -18.49 -20.22
N VAL A 242 -11.24 -17.59 -20.36
CA VAL A 242 -11.30 -16.58 -21.44
C VAL A 242 -11.16 -17.22 -22.82
N LYS A 243 -10.37 -18.27 -22.99
CA LYS A 243 -10.28 -19.03 -24.24
C LYS A 243 -11.65 -19.61 -24.63
N GLN A 244 -12.39 -20.19 -23.70
CA GLN A 244 -13.75 -20.72 -23.94
C GLN A 244 -14.75 -19.63 -24.33
N HIS A 245 -14.52 -18.37 -23.92
CA HIS A 245 -15.33 -17.22 -24.31
C HIS A 245 -14.90 -16.57 -25.63
N GLY A 246 -14.00 -17.21 -26.39
CA GLY A 246 -13.61 -16.80 -27.73
C GLY A 246 -12.45 -15.80 -27.81
N TYR A 247 -11.77 -15.52 -26.70
CA TYR A 247 -10.56 -14.70 -26.72
C TYR A 247 -9.37 -15.48 -27.27
N MET A 248 -8.63 -14.89 -28.22
CA MET A 248 -7.58 -15.59 -28.96
C MET A 248 -6.17 -15.34 -28.42
N TYR A 249 -5.94 -14.16 -27.84
CA TYR A 249 -4.62 -13.74 -27.37
C TYR A 249 -4.69 -13.35 -25.91
N ALA A 250 -3.70 -13.79 -25.13
CA ALA A 250 -3.44 -13.33 -23.77
C ALA A 250 -2.08 -12.63 -23.72
N HIS A 251 -2.05 -11.40 -23.21
CA HIS A 251 -0.81 -10.67 -22.97
C HIS A 251 -0.53 -10.63 -21.48
N ILE A 252 0.68 -11.05 -21.07
CA ILE A 252 1.16 -10.99 -19.69
C ILE A 252 2.31 -9.97 -19.63
N TRP A 253 2.19 -8.99 -18.74
CA TRP A 253 3.27 -8.04 -18.48
C TRP A 253 3.94 -8.32 -17.14
N ASP A 254 5.18 -8.77 -17.17
CA ASP A 254 6.01 -9.00 -15.98
C ASP A 254 6.68 -7.69 -15.52
N CYS A 255 6.16 -7.07 -14.47
CA CYS A 255 6.76 -5.89 -13.84
C CYS A 255 6.83 -6.08 -12.31
N PRO A 256 7.97 -6.55 -11.74
CA PRO A 256 8.09 -6.71 -10.30
C PRO A 256 7.96 -5.34 -9.60
N ALA A 257 7.36 -5.34 -8.40
CA ALA A 257 7.24 -4.12 -7.61
C ALA A 257 8.61 -3.58 -7.22
N ASN A 258 8.76 -2.26 -7.22
CA ASN A 258 9.88 -1.59 -6.57
C ASN A 258 9.72 -1.67 -5.05
N GLU A 259 10.84 -1.61 -4.31
CA GLU A 259 10.80 -1.55 -2.85
C GLU A 259 9.93 -0.36 -2.40
N GLY A 260 8.96 -0.63 -1.52
CA GLY A 260 8.03 0.39 -1.01
C GLY A 260 6.80 0.68 -1.89
N VAL A 261 6.65 0.03 -3.05
CA VAL A 261 5.46 0.16 -3.90
C VAL A 261 4.61 -1.11 -3.80
N ASP A 262 3.40 -0.97 -3.27
CA ASP A 262 2.40 -2.04 -3.24
C ASP A 262 1.44 -1.91 -4.42
N TYR A 263 1.08 -3.05 -5.03
CA TYR A 263 0.24 -3.06 -6.22
C TYR A 263 -1.24 -3.23 -5.89
N ILE A 264 -1.60 -4.24 -5.10
CA ILE A 264 -2.98 -4.46 -4.63
C ILE A 264 -3.05 -4.41 -3.12
N PHE A 265 -2.19 -5.18 -2.45
CA PHE A 265 -2.24 -5.32 -1.00
C PHE A 265 -1.30 -4.29 -0.39
N CYS A 266 -1.89 -3.18 0.06
CA CYS A 266 -1.16 -2.19 0.83
C CYS A 266 -0.57 -2.83 2.10
N CYS A 267 0.67 -2.47 2.43
CA CYS A 267 1.36 -2.86 3.65
C CYS A 267 1.64 -4.37 3.74
N ARG A 268 2.35 -4.90 2.73
CA ARG A 268 2.79 -6.30 2.77
C ARG A 268 3.60 -6.62 4.03
N PRO A 269 3.50 -7.85 4.56
CA PRO A 269 4.30 -8.27 5.71
C PRO A 269 5.80 -8.02 5.45
N PRO A 270 6.54 -7.44 6.41
CA PRO A 270 7.94 -7.07 6.20
C PRO A 270 8.85 -8.28 5.93
N GLU A 271 8.45 -9.49 6.34
CA GLU A 271 9.16 -10.72 6.03
C GLU A 271 8.96 -11.21 4.58
N GLN A 272 8.01 -10.63 3.85
CA GLN A 272 7.70 -11.03 2.48
C GLN A 272 8.67 -10.39 1.48
N LEU A 273 9.59 -11.20 0.96
CA LEU A 273 10.55 -10.76 -0.05
C LEU A 273 9.90 -10.57 -1.42
N LEU A 274 10.24 -9.46 -2.08
CA LEU A 274 9.84 -9.20 -3.46
C LEU A 274 10.59 -10.10 -4.44
N SER A 275 9.86 -10.60 -5.45
CA SER A 275 10.47 -11.35 -6.54
C SER A 275 11.21 -10.43 -7.49
N LYS A 276 12.48 -10.75 -7.78
CA LYS A 276 13.25 -10.08 -8.83
C LYS A 276 12.70 -10.43 -10.21
N LEU A 277 12.88 -9.55 -11.19
CA LEU A 277 12.37 -9.69 -12.56
C LEU A 277 12.62 -11.08 -13.17
N LYS A 278 13.85 -11.58 -13.13
CA LYS A 278 14.20 -12.90 -13.69
C LYS A 278 13.42 -14.04 -13.04
N ARG A 279 13.26 -13.99 -11.71
CA ARG A 279 12.51 -15.01 -10.96
C ARG A 279 11.02 -14.96 -11.29
N LEU A 280 10.46 -13.77 -11.50
CA LEU A 280 9.07 -13.60 -11.91
C LEU A 280 8.84 -14.15 -13.32
N GLN A 281 9.73 -13.84 -14.26
CA GLN A 281 9.68 -14.38 -15.63
C GLN A 281 9.76 -15.92 -15.64
N ASP A 282 10.66 -16.49 -14.85
CA ASP A 282 10.80 -17.96 -14.74
C ASP A 282 9.56 -18.60 -14.09
N TRP A 283 8.92 -17.90 -13.16
CA TRP A 283 7.66 -18.33 -12.55
C TRP A 283 6.51 -18.31 -13.57
N CYS A 284 6.36 -17.22 -14.33
CA CYS A 284 5.36 -17.12 -15.41
C CYS A 284 5.58 -18.18 -16.48
N ARG A 285 6.83 -18.44 -16.90
CA ARG A 285 7.16 -19.52 -17.84
C ARG A 285 6.68 -20.88 -17.34
N LYS A 286 6.99 -21.24 -16.09
CA LYS A 286 6.54 -22.52 -15.51
C LYS A 286 5.02 -22.66 -15.48
N MET A 287 4.30 -21.57 -15.20
CA MET A 287 2.85 -21.55 -15.25
C MET A 287 2.33 -21.81 -16.67
N LEU A 288 2.92 -21.13 -17.67
CA LEU A 288 2.56 -21.33 -19.08
C LEU A 288 2.93 -22.72 -19.60
N ASP A 289 4.11 -23.25 -19.26
CA ASP A 289 4.53 -24.61 -19.64
C ASP A 289 3.55 -25.65 -19.13
N LYS A 290 3.05 -25.48 -17.90
CA LYS A 290 2.00 -26.32 -17.33
C LYS A 290 0.70 -26.19 -18.13
N ALA A 291 0.25 -24.96 -18.41
CA ALA A 291 -0.97 -24.70 -19.17
C ALA A 291 -0.93 -25.32 -20.58
N ILE A 292 0.23 -25.27 -21.24
CA ILE A 292 0.48 -25.89 -22.55
C ILE A 292 0.42 -27.41 -22.45
N ALA A 293 1.08 -28.00 -21.43
CA ALA A 293 1.06 -29.45 -21.22
C ALA A 293 -0.35 -29.98 -20.99
N GLU A 294 -1.21 -29.21 -20.33
CA GLU A 294 -2.62 -29.53 -20.08
C GLU A 294 -3.56 -29.13 -21.24
N ARG A 295 -3.03 -28.52 -22.31
CA ARG A 295 -3.76 -28.03 -23.49
C ARG A 295 -4.82 -26.96 -23.19
N LEU A 296 -4.63 -26.23 -22.10
CA LEU A 296 -5.56 -25.19 -21.63
C LEU A 296 -5.31 -23.85 -22.32
N VAL A 297 -4.08 -23.58 -22.78
CA VAL A 297 -3.74 -22.43 -23.62
C VAL A 297 -3.30 -22.86 -25.01
#